data_AF-F3ZF86-F1
#
_entry.id   AF-F3ZF86-F1
#
_cell.length_a   1.000
_cell.length_b   1.000
_cell.length_c   1.000
_cell.angle_alpha   90.00
_cell.angle_beta   90.00
_cell.angle_gamma   90.00
#
_symmetry.space_group_name_H-M   'P 1'
#
loop_
_entity.id
_entity.type
_entity.pdbx_description
1 polymer ?
#
loop_
_entity_poly.entity_id
_entity_poly.type
_entity_poly.pdbx_seq_one_letter_code
_entity_poly.pdbx_strand_id
1 'polypeptide(L)'
;MGGGVRGQAEGMGERREGDGTAGPSCVTYTSFGVTGIDPLLGDHRLLRSLLGAWALAACSPKEALAVETHLGVCGACADEALRLRDAVGLLHPQEPLDLDPSLRARVLARCLERRPPRVPVPAWAEPYDTETARLDALLQSLGDSDWHAPVRLRWWTPEGPTRRRTTVAGVIAHLLAVDGLVAAATGLPDPLGAHAPGMPVPPEERTERYLAALGAPPTRAEHAPWREQTHALVRTAGLPDGEDGGSGGTPVPYGGFSLPLRDALLERAFETWIHAWDIATAVSYPYAAPAGPHLRLLIDLATRLVPQTLAAFPPPDAEPRSGGRGTLRLEIEGPGGGVWRIGVDPKAESEEGPYEDVAEVRLDGVEFCELAAGHLAPEEAALGQDGDRATILRVLRATAALSRV
;
A
#
# COMPACT_ATOMS: atom_id res chain seq x y z
N MET A 1 -53.96 23.39 -53.24
CA MET A 1 -53.56 24.37 -54.27
C MET A 1 -52.06 24.52 -54.15
N GLY A 2 -51.16 24.24 -55.09
CA GLY A 2 -51.23 23.92 -56.51
C GLY A 2 -49.86 24.31 -57.09
N GLY A 3 -49.24 23.44 -57.89
CA GLY A 3 -48.02 23.69 -58.70
C GLY A 3 -46.71 23.37 -57.96
N GLY A 4 -45.77 22.54 -58.43
CA GLY A 4 -45.61 21.84 -59.71
C GLY A 4 -44.56 22.51 -60.61
N VAL A 5 -43.32 21.99 -60.62
CA VAL A 5 -42.29 22.02 -61.71
C VAL A 5 -41.30 20.88 -61.35
N ARG A 6 -41.16 19.70 -61.98
CA ARG A 6 -40.87 19.22 -63.36
C ARG A 6 -39.50 19.58 -63.95
N GLY A 7 -38.67 18.54 -64.10
CA GLY A 7 -37.67 18.35 -65.16
C GLY A 7 -36.31 17.89 -64.62
N GLN A 8 -35.60 16.89 -65.14
CA GLN A 8 -35.74 15.97 -66.27
C GLN A 8 -34.72 14.84 -66.04
N ALA A 9 -35.01 13.64 -66.55
CA ALA A 9 -34.09 12.51 -66.61
C ALA A 9 -33.80 12.16 -68.09
N GLU A 10 -32.66 11.48 -68.28
CA GLU A 10 -32.32 10.53 -69.36
C GLU A 10 -31.67 10.98 -70.68
N GLY A 11 -30.73 10.13 -71.14
CA GLY A 11 -30.05 10.12 -72.43
C GLY A 11 -28.62 9.58 -72.31
N MET A 12 -28.39 8.28 -72.06
CA MET A 12 -28.25 7.21 -73.06
C MET A 12 -27.06 7.44 -74.02
N GLY A 13 -25.95 6.76 -73.76
CA GLY A 13 -24.77 6.67 -74.63
C GLY A 13 -24.25 5.23 -74.66
N GLU A 14 -24.27 4.65 -75.85
CA GLU A 14 -24.14 3.25 -76.25
C GLU A 14 -22.93 2.43 -75.75
N ARG A 15 -23.22 1.12 -75.72
CA ARG A 15 -22.32 -0.02 -75.55
C ARG A 15 -21.19 -0.06 -76.59
N ARG A 16 -20.00 -0.48 -76.13
CA ARG A 16 -19.14 -1.39 -76.90
C ARG A 16 -18.68 -2.52 -75.99
N GLU A 17 -19.16 -3.72 -76.30
CA GLU A 17 -18.59 -4.98 -75.85
C GLU A 17 -17.18 -5.12 -76.43
N GLY A 18 -16.21 -5.35 -75.55
CA GLY A 18 -14.88 -5.83 -75.87
C GLY A 18 -14.65 -7.10 -75.07
N ASP A 19 -14.79 -8.23 -75.74
CA ASP A 19 -14.35 -9.55 -75.29
C ASP A 19 -12.83 -9.53 -75.02
N GLY A 20 -12.42 -10.16 -73.92
CA GLY A 20 -11.05 -10.07 -73.42
C GLY A 20 -10.90 -10.76 -72.08
N THR A 21 -10.90 -12.09 -72.09
CA THR A 21 -10.47 -12.96 -70.99
C THR A 21 -9.09 -12.54 -70.46
N ALA A 22 -9.03 -11.99 -69.25
CA ALA A 22 -7.79 -11.77 -68.51
C ALA A 22 -7.98 -12.26 -67.07
N GLY A 23 -7.39 -13.41 -66.73
CA GLY A 23 -7.27 -13.85 -65.34
C GLY A 23 -6.44 -12.85 -64.52
N PRO A 24 -6.61 -12.77 -63.18
CA PRO A 24 -5.87 -11.83 -62.36
C PRO A 24 -4.36 -12.12 -62.48
N SER A 25 -3.61 -11.13 -62.98
CA SER A 25 -2.17 -11.22 -63.18
C SER A 25 -1.48 -11.38 -61.82
N CYS A 26 -0.79 -12.51 -61.63
CA CYS A 26 0.10 -12.67 -60.49
C CYS A 26 1.27 -11.69 -60.62
N VAL A 27 1.49 -10.87 -59.59
CA VAL A 27 2.72 -10.10 -59.48
C VAL A 27 3.86 -11.09 -59.19
N THR A 28 4.65 -11.43 -60.21
CA THR A 28 5.95 -12.07 -60.00
C THR A 28 6.90 -11.04 -59.42
N TYR A 29 7.35 -11.26 -58.18
CA TYR A 29 8.44 -10.49 -57.57
C TYR A 29 9.71 -10.72 -58.40
N THR A 30 10.00 -9.81 -59.33
CA THR A 30 11.34 -9.73 -59.90
C THR A 30 12.28 -9.21 -58.82
N SER A 31 13.20 -10.10 -58.45
CA SER A 31 14.38 -9.90 -57.62
C SER A 31 14.95 -8.47 -57.72
N PHE A 32 14.74 -7.68 -56.68
CA PHE A 32 15.67 -6.61 -56.34
C PHE A 32 16.71 -7.21 -55.39
N GLY A 33 17.94 -7.32 -55.89
CA GLY A 33 19.05 -7.99 -55.25
C GLY A 33 19.41 -7.44 -53.86
N VAL A 34 18.82 -8.05 -52.83
CA VAL A 34 19.29 -7.99 -51.45
C VAL A 34 19.54 -9.42 -50.99
N THR A 35 20.81 -9.78 -50.81
CA THR A 35 21.22 -11.03 -50.19
C THR A 35 20.77 -11.06 -48.74
N GLY A 36 19.88 -12.00 -48.40
CA GLY A 36 19.40 -12.21 -47.02
C GLY A 36 17.87 -12.18 -46.83
N ILE A 37 17.08 -12.12 -47.90
CA ILE A 37 15.63 -12.29 -47.81
C ILE A 37 15.33 -13.75 -47.44
N ASP A 38 14.79 -13.93 -46.24
CA ASP A 38 14.30 -15.20 -45.72
C ASP A 38 13.43 -15.91 -46.79
N PRO A 39 13.66 -17.20 -47.12
CA PRO A 39 12.97 -17.90 -48.22
C PRO A 39 11.44 -17.83 -48.18
N LEU A 40 10.87 -17.56 -47.00
CA LEU A 40 9.45 -17.37 -46.76
C LEU A 40 8.87 -16.14 -47.49
N LEU A 41 9.65 -15.07 -47.67
CA LEU A 41 9.18 -13.79 -48.24
C LEU A 41 9.04 -13.84 -49.77
N GLY A 42 9.62 -14.85 -50.43
CA GLY A 42 9.63 -14.98 -51.89
C GLY A 42 8.48 -15.81 -52.47
N ASP A 43 7.81 -16.63 -51.66
CA ASP A 43 6.77 -17.55 -52.13
C ASP A 43 5.37 -17.08 -51.70
N HIS A 44 4.68 -16.42 -52.63
CA HIS A 44 3.30 -15.99 -52.47
C HIS A 44 2.35 -17.14 -52.10
N ARG A 45 2.58 -18.38 -52.60
CA ARG A 45 1.69 -19.51 -52.29
C ARG A 45 1.84 -19.95 -50.84
N LEU A 46 3.08 -19.96 -50.33
CA LEU A 46 3.35 -20.27 -48.94
C LEU A 46 2.73 -19.23 -48.02
N LEU A 47 2.94 -17.94 -48.28
CA LEU A 47 2.38 -16.84 -47.48
C LEU A 47 0.86 -16.84 -47.50
N ARG A 48 0.25 -17.12 -48.66
CA ARG A 48 -1.21 -17.30 -48.77
C ARG A 48 -1.72 -18.48 -47.94
N SER A 49 -0.98 -19.59 -47.87
CA SER A 49 -1.37 -20.75 -47.06
C SER A 49 -1.32 -20.48 -45.54
N LEU A 50 -0.48 -19.53 -45.12
CA LEU A 50 -0.34 -19.14 -43.71
C LEU A 50 -1.44 -18.18 -43.23
N LEU A 51 -2.26 -17.61 -44.12
CA LEU A 51 -3.28 -16.62 -43.75
C LEU A 51 -4.27 -17.14 -42.70
N GLY A 52 -4.67 -18.42 -42.78
CA GLY A 52 -5.55 -19.04 -41.79
C GLY A 52 -4.89 -19.20 -40.43
N ALA A 53 -3.64 -19.67 -40.38
CA ALA A 53 -2.87 -19.79 -39.14
C ALA A 53 -2.56 -18.41 -38.53
N TRP A 54 -2.26 -17.41 -39.37
CA TRP A 54 -2.06 -16.04 -38.94
C TRP A 54 -3.33 -15.41 -38.39
N ALA A 55 -4.49 -15.64 -39.03
CA ALA A 55 -5.78 -15.17 -38.55
C ALA A 55 -6.15 -15.76 -37.17
N LEU A 56 -5.67 -16.97 -36.86
CA LEU A 56 -5.82 -17.64 -35.57
C LEU A 56 -4.70 -17.33 -34.55
N ALA A 57 -3.78 -16.40 -34.87
CA ALA A 57 -2.59 -16.11 -34.07
C ALA A 57 -1.72 -17.36 -33.74
N ALA A 58 -1.71 -18.35 -34.63
CA ALA A 58 -1.00 -19.62 -34.47
C ALA A 58 0.36 -19.67 -35.19
N CYS A 59 0.75 -18.60 -35.88
CA CYS A 59 2.06 -18.48 -36.53
C CYS A 59 3.18 -18.23 -35.52
N SER A 60 4.39 -18.70 -35.81
CA SER A 60 5.58 -18.25 -35.11
C SER A 60 5.83 -16.74 -35.35
N PRO A 61 6.58 -16.02 -34.49
CA PRO A 61 6.85 -14.59 -34.68
C PRO A 61 7.48 -14.26 -36.05
N LYS A 62 8.30 -15.18 -36.58
CA LYS A 62 8.96 -15.03 -37.87
C LYS A 62 7.98 -15.15 -39.05
N GLU A 63 7.07 -16.12 -38.99
CA GLU A 63 6.02 -16.31 -39.99
C GLU A 63 4.99 -15.17 -39.95
N ALA A 64 4.62 -14.70 -38.76
CA ALA A 64 3.69 -13.59 -38.60
C ALA A 64 4.22 -12.31 -39.25
N LEU A 65 5.49 -11.97 -38.99
CA LEU A 65 6.15 -10.83 -39.61
C LEU A 65 6.22 -10.95 -41.14
N ALA A 66 6.49 -12.16 -41.66
CA ALA A 66 6.53 -12.40 -43.11
C ALA A 66 5.15 -12.24 -43.76
N VAL A 67 4.09 -12.74 -43.13
CA VAL A 67 2.70 -12.56 -43.58
C VAL A 67 2.32 -11.08 -43.53
N GLU A 68 2.56 -10.37 -42.43
CA GLU A 68 2.25 -8.94 -42.30
C GLU A 68 2.94 -8.08 -43.36
N THR A 69 4.22 -8.35 -43.62
CA THR A 69 4.97 -7.69 -44.69
C THR A 69 4.33 -7.95 -46.06
N HIS A 70 3.85 -9.18 -46.30
CA HIS A 70 3.16 -9.56 -47.53
C HIS A 70 1.78 -8.90 -47.69
N LEU A 71 1.00 -8.78 -46.61
CA LEU A 71 -0.31 -8.12 -46.63
C LEU A 71 -0.20 -6.64 -47.01
N GLY A 72 0.91 -5.99 -46.66
CA GLY A 72 1.18 -4.60 -47.07
C GLY A 72 1.40 -4.40 -48.58
N VAL A 73 1.67 -5.48 -49.34
CA VAL A 73 1.99 -5.41 -50.78
C VAL A 73 1.00 -6.18 -51.66
N CYS A 74 0.16 -7.06 -51.11
CA CYS A 74 -0.80 -7.86 -51.86
C CYS A 74 -2.23 -7.64 -51.36
N GLY A 75 -3.01 -6.82 -52.08
CA GLY A 75 -4.40 -6.51 -51.74
C GLY A 75 -5.31 -7.73 -51.66
N ALA A 76 -5.13 -8.71 -52.57
CA ALA A 76 -5.95 -9.93 -52.55
C ALA A 76 -5.73 -10.79 -51.28
N CYS A 77 -4.50 -10.87 -50.79
CA CYS A 77 -4.20 -11.55 -49.53
C CYS A 77 -4.66 -10.72 -48.32
N ALA A 78 -4.62 -9.40 -48.39
CA ALA A 78 -5.17 -8.52 -47.34
C ALA A 78 -6.69 -8.68 -47.20
N ASP A 79 -7.43 -8.69 -48.32
CA ASP A 79 -8.88 -8.90 -48.32
C ASP A 79 -9.27 -10.28 -47.80
N GLU A 80 -8.48 -11.31 -48.12
CA GLU A 80 -8.67 -12.66 -47.60
C GLU A 80 -8.34 -12.74 -46.10
N ALA A 81 -7.26 -12.10 -45.66
CA ALA A 81 -6.87 -12.05 -44.26
C ALA A 81 -7.92 -11.34 -43.38
N LEU A 82 -8.54 -10.26 -43.89
CA LEU A 82 -9.66 -9.58 -43.23
C LEU A 82 -10.86 -10.52 -43.09
N ARG A 83 -11.27 -11.18 -44.18
CA ARG A 83 -12.38 -12.15 -44.14
C ARG A 83 -12.13 -13.31 -43.18
N LEU A 84 -10.90 -13.82 -43.14
CA LEU A 84 -10.52 -14.88 -42.21
C LEU A 84 -10.56 -14.39 -40.76
N ARG A 85 -10.12 -13.16 -40.46
CA ARG A 85 -10.24 -12.58 -39.12
C ARG A 85 -11.68 -12.37 -38.70
N ASP A 86 -12.53 -11.90 -39.60
CA ASP A 86 -13.97 -11.76 -39.35
C ASP A 86 -14.60 -13.13 -39.04
N ALA A 87 -14.23 -14.17 -39.80
CA ALA A 87 -14.70 -15.53 -39.57
C ALA A 87 -14.19 -16.11 -38.24
N VAL A 88 -12.94 -15.85 -37.85
CA VAL A 88 -12.40 -16.24 -36.53
C VAL A 88 -13.19 -15.58 -35.41
N GLY A 89 -13.59 -14.31 -35.58
CA GLY A 89 -14.45 -13.60 -34.64
C GLY A 89 -15.83 -14.24 -34.43
N LEU A 90 -16.33 -15.00 -35.42
CA LEU A 90 -17.58 -15.77 -35.31
C LEU A 90 -17.39 -17.15 -34.66
N LEU A 91 -16.17 -17.69 -34.68
CA LEU A 91 -15.82 -18.98 -34.08
C LEU A 91 -15.42 -18.86 -32.61
N HIS A 92 -14.99 -17.67 -32.18
CA HIS A 92 -14.63 -17.42 -30.80
C HIS A 92 -15.90 -17.18 -29.97
N PRO A 93 -16.16 -17.94 -28.88
CA PRO A 93 -17.08 -17.44 -27.86
C PRO A 93 -16.58 -16.08 -27.39
N GLN A 94 -17.49 -15.11 -27.20
CA GLN A 94 -17.16 -13.80 -26.66
C GLN A 94 -16.46 -13.98 -25.31
N GLU A 95 -15.14 -13.85 -25.30
CA GLU A 95 -14.39 -13.92 -24.05
C GLU A 95 -14.69 -12.64 -23.26
N PRO A 96 -14.97 -12.75 -21.94
CA PRO A 96 -15.09 -11.58 -21.10
C PRO A 96 -13.83 -10.71 -21.24
N LEU A 97 -14.01 -9.42 -21.50
CA LEU A 97 -12.90 -8.44 -21.49
C LEU A 97 -12.33 -8.21 -20.08
N ASP A 98 -12.98 -8.78 -19.07
CA ASP A 98 -12.55 -8.73 -17.69
C ASP A 98 -11.28 -9.56 -17.51
N LEU A 99 -10.17 -8.86 -17.33
CA LEU A 99 -8.92 -9.48 -16.93
C LEU A 99 -9.09 -10.08 -15.54
N ASP A 100 -8.50 -11.26 -15.33
CA ASP A 100 -8.34 -11.85 -14.00
C ASP A 100 -7.80 -10.78 -13.02
N PRO A 101 -8.51 -10.46 -11.91
CA PRO A 101 -8.07 -9.41 -10.97
C PRO A 101 -6.66 -9.64 -10.41
N SER A 102 -6.20 -10.90 -10.38
CA SER A 102 -4.84 -11.27 -9.96
C SER A 102 -3.78 -11.07 -11.05
N LEU A 103 -4.17 -10.85 -12.32
CA LEU A 103 -3.24 -10.71 -13.45
C LEU A 103 -2.23 -9.59 -13.20
N ARG A 104 -2.69 -8.43 -12.72
CA ARG A 104 -1.81 -7.30 -12.40
C ARG A 104 -0.77 -7.69 -11.36
N ALA A 105 -1.20 -8.34 -10.28
CA ALA A 105 -0.30 -8.79 -9.21
C ALA A 105 0.73 -9.80 -9.73
N ARG A 106 0.30 -10.80 -10.51
CA ARG A 106 1.20 -11.80 -11.13
C ARG A 106 2.22 -11.16 -12.08
N VAL A 107 1.78 -10.20 -12.90
CA VAL A 107 2.68 -9.49 -13.84
C VAL A 107 3.70 -8.67 -13.07
N LEU A 108 3.28 -7.91 -12.05
CA LEU A 108 4.19 -7.13 -11.21
C LEU A 108 5.18 -8.04 -10.46
N ALA A 109 4.72 -9.14 -9.86
CA ALA A 109 5.58 -10.12 -9.20
C ALA A 109 6.65 -10.65 -10.17
N ARG A 110 6.27 -11.08 -11.37
CA ARG A 110 7.20 -11.55 -12.40
C ARG A 110 8.18 -10.46 -12.86
N CYS A 111 7.74 -9.21 -12.93
CA CYS A 111 8.62 -8.07 -13.25
C CYS A 111 9.66 -7.83 -12.14
N LEU A 112 9.24 -7.90 -10.87
CA LEU A 112 10.13 -7.73 -9.71
C LEU A 112 11.11 -8.90 -9.55
N GLU A 113 10.68 -10.14 -9.82
CA GLU A 113 11.57 -11.30 -9.87
C GLU A 113 12.67 -11.13 -10.94
N ARG A 114 12.32 -10.57 -12.10
CA ARG A 114 13.27 -10.31 -13.19
C ARG A 114 14.18 -9.13 -12.93
N ARG A 115 13.72 -8.15 -12.15
CA ARG A 115 14.46 -6.94 -11.79
C ARG A 115 14.33 -6.70 -10.29
N PRO A 116 15.10 -7.44 -9.46
CA PRO A 116 15.03 -7.27 -8.02
C PRO A 116 15.44 -5.85 -7.62
N PRO A 117 14.89 -5.33 -6.50
CA PRO A 117 15.30 -4.03 -5.99
C PRO A 117 16.78 -4.04 -5.64
N ARG A 118 17.49 -2.96 -5.95
CA ARG A 118 18.91 -2.81 -5.58
C ARG A 118 19.12 -2.73 -4.07
N VAL A 119 18.13 -2.19 -3.37
CA VAL A 119 18.09 -2.02 -1.92
C VAL A 119 16.75 -2.61 -1.47
N PRO A 120 16.72 -3.85 -0.96
CA PRO A 120 15.49 -4.46 -0.48
C PRO A 120 15.02 -3.78 0.81
N VAL A 121 13.71 -3.66 0.98
CA VAL A 121 13.12 -3.21 2.25
C VAL A 121 13.20 -4.37 3.24
N PRO A 122 13.74 -4.18 4.46
CA PRO A 122 13.75 -5.22 5.47
C PRO A 122 12.33 -5.56 5.92
N ALA A 123 12.08 -6.83 6.26
CA ALA A 123 10.75 -7.30 6.69
C ALA A 123 10.16 -6.51 7.87
N TRP A 124 11.01 -6.01 8.79
CA TRP A 124 10.58 -5.20 9.93
C TRP A 124 10.18 -3.76 9.55
N ALA A 125 10.55 -3.28 8.36
CA ALA A 125 10.19 -1.97 7.82
C ALA A 125 9.04 -2.04 6.79
N GLU A 126 8.67 -3.23 6.30
CA GLU A 126 7.58 -3.43 5.34
C GLU A 126 6.23 -2.86 5.81
N PRO A 127 5.83 -2.95 7.09
CA PRO A 127 4.60 -2.29 7.56
C PRO A 127 4.63 -0.78 7.36
N TYR A 128 5.76 -0.13 7.65
CA TYR A 128 5.90 1.32 7.48
C TYR A 128 5.84 1.73 6.01
N ASP A 129 6.58 1.04 5.13
CA ASP A 129 6.52 1.27 3.67
C ASP A 129 5.10 1.11 3.13
N THR A 130 4.40 0.06 3.59
CA THR A 130 3.02 -0.22 3.15
C THR A 130 2.04 0.83 3.64
N GLU A 131 2.03 1.17 4.93
CA GLU A 131 1.05 2.11 5.47
C GLU A 131 1.28 3.54 4.98
N THR A 132 2.54 3.95 4.78
CA THR A 132 2.85 5.26 4.15
C THR A 132 2.43 5.29 2.68
N ALA A 133 2.62 4.21 1.91
CA ALA A 133 2.13 4.13 0.53
C ALA A 133 0.60 4.13 0.43
N ARG A 134 -0.09 3.48 1.38
CA ARG A 134 -1.56 3.47 1.44
C ARG A 134 -2.12 4.85 1.80
N LEU A 135 -1.49 5.56 2.74
CA LEU A 135 -1.85 6.93 3.06
C LEU A 135 -1.57 7.86 1.86
N ASP A 136 -0.42 7.73 1.20
CA ASP A 136 -0.09 8.53 0.01
C ASP A 136 -1.14 8.35 -1.11
N ALA A 137 -1.61 7.12 -1.33
CA ALA A 137 -2.67 6.84 -2.30
C ALA A 137 -4.00 7.53 -1.93
N LEU A 138 -4.38 7.52 -0.65
CA LEU A 138 -5.53 8.28 -0.15
C LEU A 138 -5.33 9.79 -0.39
N LEU A 139 -4.18 10.35 0.00
CA LEU A 139 -3.90 11.79 -0.12
C LEU A 139 -3.91 12.28 -1.58
N GLN A 140 -3.46 11.44 -2.52
CA GLN A 140 -3.50 11.74 -3.95
C GLN A 140 -4.93 11.84 -4.51
N SER A 141 -5.91 11.20 -3.85
CA SER A 141 -7.33 11.27 -4.25
C SER A 141 -8.06 12.51 -3.74
N LEU A 142 -7.46 13.26 -2.81
CA LEU A 142 -8.10 14.40 -2.16
C LEU A 142 -8.14 15.66 -3.06
N GLY A 143 -9.27 16.35 -3.02
CA GLY A 143 -9.41 17.71 -3.54
C GLY A 143 -8.82 18.75 -2.60
N ASP A 144 -8.63 19.98 -3.07
CA ASP A 144 -7.98 21.03 -2.27
C ASP A 144 -8.76 21.42 -1.00
N SER A 145 -10.09 21.33 -1.01
CA SER A 145 -10.92 21.57 0.17
C SER A 145 -10.74 20.50 1.26
N ASP A 146 -10.44 19.27 0.86
CA ASP A 146 -10.39 18.12 1.77
C ASP A 146 -9.19 18.22 2.71
N TRP A 147 -8.11 18.90 2.29
CA TRP A 147 -6.95 19.21 3.13
C TRP A 147 -7.31 20.04 4.37
N HIS A 148 -8.43 20.75 4.34
CA HIS A 148 -8.95 21.55 5.45
C HIS A 148 -10.10 20.87 6.19
N ALA A 149 -10.49 19.65 5.81
CA ALA A 149 -11.52 18.90 6.51
C ALA A 149 -11.12 18.67 7.98
N PRO A 150 -12.06 18.85 8.94
CA PRO A 150 -11.75 18.75 10.35
C PRO A 150 -11.53 17.29 10.77
N VAL A 151 -10.37 17.01 11.35
CA VAL A 151 -10.02 15.72 11.95
C VAL A 151 -10.08 15.84 13.47
N ARG A 152 -10.56 14.79 14.15
CA ARG A 152 -10.62 14.71 15.62
C ARG A 152 -9.67 13.61 16.09
N LEU A 153 -8.48 14.01 16.49
CA LEU A 153 -7.52 13.12 17.12
C LEU A 153 -7.99 12.78 18.54
N ARG A 154 -7.79 11.53 18.94
CA ARG A 154 -8.18 10.99 20.25
C ARG A 154 -7.00 10.23 20.84
N TRP A 155 -6.90 10.27 22.15
CA TRP A 155 -5.95 9.48 22.93
C TRP A 155 -6.48 9.34 24.35
N TRP A 156 -5.87 8.47 25.13
CA TRP A 156 -6.30 8.17 26.49
C TRP A 156 -5.28 8.65 27.52
N THR A 157 -5.76 9.26 28.61
CA THR A 157 -4.96 9.59 29.80
C THR A 157 -5.56 8.93 31.04
N PRO A 158 -4.82 8.84 32.17
CA PRO A 158 -5.37 8.34 33.43
C PRO A 158 -6.65 9.06 33.89
N GLU A 159 -6.82 10.32 33.50
CA GLU A 159 -8.00 11.14 33.79
C GLU A 159 -9.16 10.88 32.81
N GLY A 160 -8.91 10.20 31.69
CA GLY A 160 -9.92 9.78 30.71
C GLY A 160 -9.54 10.07 29.24
N PRO A 161 -10.47 9.82 28.31
CA PRO A 161 -10.26 10.08 26.88
C PRO A 161 -10.13 11.59 26.61
N THR A 162 -9.07 11.96 25.91
CA THR A 162 -8.77 13.33 25.47
C THR A 162 -8.96 13.44 23.96
N ARG A 163 -9.19 14.66 23.47
CA ARG A 163 -9.37 14.93 22.05
C ARG A 163 -8.79 16.26 21.63
N ARG A 164 -8.28 16.34 20.40
CA ARG A 164 -7.84 17.58 19.76
C ARG A 164 -8.41 17.69 18.36
N ARG A 165 -8.82 18.91 18.00
CA ARG A 165 -9.27 19.21 16.63
C ARG A 165 -8.06 19.66 15.81
N THR A 166 -7.97 19.15 14.60
CA THR A 166 -6.98 19.54 13.59
C THR A 166 -7.62 19.46 12.20
N THR A 167 -6.82 19.55 11.14
CA THR A 167 -7.23 19.31 9.76
C THR A 167 -6.45 18.14 9.17
N VAL A 168 -6.85 17.64 7.99
CA VAL A 168 -6.05 16.65 7.24
C VAL A 168 -4.60 17.12 7.05
N ALA A 169 -4.39 18.36 6.62
CA ALA A 169 -3.06 18.95 6.51
C ALA A 169 -2.31 18.99 7.86
N GLY A 170 -3.03 19.25 8.96
CA GLY A 170 -2.46 19.23 10.30
C GLY A 170 -2.04 17.83 10.78
N VAL A 171 -2.73 16.77 10.34
CA VAL A 171 -2.31 15.38 10.57
C VAL A 171 -1.03 15.05 9.80
N ILE A 172 -0.91 15.48 8.54
CA ILE A 172 0.31 15.27 7.75
C ILE A 172 1.50 16.05 8.33
N ALA A 173 1.27 17.29 8.79
CA ALA A 173 2.28 18.06 9.53
C ALA A 173 2.73 17.35 10.80
N HIS A 174 1.80 16.72 11.53
CA HIS A 174 2.11 15.92 12.71
C HIS A 174 2.97 14.70 12.37
N LEU A 175 2.57 13.88 11.38
CA LEU A 175 3.34 12.72 10.95
C LEU A 175 4.76 13.12 10.50
N LEU A 176 4.88 14.16 9.65
CA LEU A 176 6.16 14.70 9.22
C LEU A 176 7.03 15.13 10.41
N ALA A 177 6.46 15.85 11.37
CA ALA A 177 7.20 16.28 12.56
C ALA A 177 7.74 15.06 13.34
N VAL A 178 6.87 14.09 13.66
CA VAL A 178 7.22 12.95 14.52
C VAL A 178 8.14 11.95 13.83
N ASP A 179 7.93 11.64 12.54
CA ASP A 179 8.82 10.78 11.74
C ASP A 179 10.25 11.37 11.65
N GLY A 180 10.38 12.68 11.86
CA GLY A 180 11.66 13.35 12.02
C GLY A 180 12.51 12.85 13.21
N LEU A 181 11.94 12.19 14.21
CA LEU A 181 12.70 11.48 15.26
C LEU A 181 13.56 10.36 14.64
N VAL A 182 12.95 9.57 13.76
CA VAL A 182 13.63 8.50 13.04
C VAL A 182 14.61 9.06 12.02
N ALA A 183 14.25 10.16 11.35
CA ALA A 183 15.15 10.84 10.43
C ALA A 183 16.43 11.30 11.14
N ALA A 184 16.29 12.00 12.27
CA ALA A 184 17.43 12.46 13.06
C ALA A 184 18.30 11.30 13.56
N ALA A 185 17.69 10.23 14.09
CA ALA A 185 18.41 9.06 14.59
C ALA A 185 19.19 8.30 13.50
N THR A 186 18.76 8.41 12.23
CA THR A 186 19.40 7.75 11.07
C THR A 186 20.28 8.69 10.26
N GLY A 187 20.49 9.93 10.72
CA GLY A 187 21.34 10.91 10.04
C GLY A 187 20.71 11.59 8.82
N LEU A 188 19.41 11.43 8.62
CA LEU A 188 18.64 12.19 7.63
C LEU A 188 18.30 13.60 8.15
N PRO A 189 17.97 14.55 7.26
CA PRO A 189 17.54 15.88 7.68
C PRO A 189 16.30 15.86 8.58
N ASP A 190 16.37 16.58 9.70
CA ASP A 190 15.23 16.81 10.58
C ASP A 190 14.30 17.89 9.96
N PRO A 191 12.99 17.63 9.78
CA PRO A 191 12.04 18.61 9.23
C PRO A 191 11.85 19.87 10.08
N LEU A 192 12.17 19.84 11.38
CA LEU A 192 12.19 21.04 12.21
C LEU A 192 13.40 21.94 11.90
N GLY A 193 14.43 21.43 11.21
CA GLY A 193 15.62 22.19 10.81
C GLY A 193 16.27 22.91 11.99
N ALA A 194 16.44 24.23 11.89
CA ALA A 194 17.00 25.07 12.96
C ALA A 194 16.14 25.13 14.24
N HIS A 195 14.88 24.70 14.17
CA HIS A 195 13.96 24.63 15.31
C HIS A 195 13.97 23.25 16.00
N ALA A 196 14.80 22.32 15.51
CA ALA A 196 14.97 21.03 16.15
C ALA A 196 15.43 21.21 17.60
N PRO A 197 14.88 20.42 18.55
CA PRO A 197 15.23 20.56 19.95
C PRO A 197 16.69 20.12 20.19
N GLY A 198 17.40 20.80 21.08
CA GLY A 198 18.77 20.41 21.45
C GLY A 198 18.87 19.10 22.23
N MET A 199 17.74 18.60 22.73
CA MET A 199 17.57 17.30 23.40
C MET A 199 16.31 16.62 22.86
N PRO A 200 16.22 15.28 22.84
CA PRO A 200 14.98 14.61 22.45
C PRO A 200 13.78 15.06 23.28
N VAL A 201 12.64 15.32 22.62
CA VAL A 201 11.37 15.72 23.24
C VAL A 201 10.26 14.78 22.78
N PRO A 202 9.15 14.67 23.54
CA PRO A 202 8.02 13.81 23.15
C PRO A 202 7.38 14.21 21.81
N PRO A 203 6.69 13.28 21.12
CA PRO A 203 6.00 13.54 19.84
C PRO A 203 5.05 14.74 19.87
N GLU A 204 4.30 14.93 20.97
CA GLU A 204 3.38 16.06 21.16
C GLU A 204 4.12 17.41 21.10
N GLU A 205 5.16 17.58 21.91
CA GLU A 205 5.94 18.82 21.96
C GLU A 205 6.64 19.10 20.62
N ARG A 206 7.13 18.04 19.97
CA ARG A 206 7.77 18.13 18.66
C ARG A 206 6.80 18.62 17.58
N THR A 207 5.57 18.13 17.61
CA THR A 207 4.48 18.58 16.72
C THR A 207 4.19 20.06 16.95
N GLU A 208 4.09 20.49 18.20
CA GLU A 208 3.80 21.89 18.54
C GLU A 208 4.91 22.84 18.08
N ARG A 209 6.17 22.44 18.25
CA ARG A 209 7.34 23.18 17.72
C ARG A 209 7.29 23.30 16.21
N TYR A 210 6.97 22.21 15.50
CA TYR A 210 6.84 22.23 14.05
C TYR A 210 5.73 23.17 13.58
N LEU A 211 4.54 23.07 14.18
CA LEU A 211 3.40 23.94 13.87
C LEU A 211 3.69 25.41 14.18
N ALA A 212 4.42 25.70 15.28
CA ALA A 212 4.85 27.05 15.61
C ALA A 212 5.86 27.59 14.58
N ALA A 213 6.79 26.76 14.12
CA ALA A 213 7.78 27.12 13.11
C ALA A 213 7.18 27.40 11.72
N LEU A 214 6.09 26.72 11.35
CA LEU A 214 5.35 27.02 10.12
C LEU A 214 4.79 28.45 10.09
N GLY A 215 4.43 29.01 11.26
CA GLY A 215 3.90 30.37 11.39
C GLY A 215 2.52 30.61 10.75
N ALA A 216 1.95 29.59 10.10
CA ALA A 216 0.65 29.59 9.46
C ALA A 216 0.01 28.18 9.57
N PRO A 217 -1.33 28.07 9.42
CA PRO A 217 -1.99 26.77 9.40
C PRO A 217 -1.43 25.86 8.29
N PRO A 218 -1.17 24.57 8.57
CA PRO A 218 -0.75 23.60 7.56
C PRO A 218 -1.69 23.52 6.37
N THR A 219 -1.13 23.23 5.19
CA THR A 219 -1.89 23.09 3.94
C THR A 219 -1.46 21.82 3.19
N ARG A 220 -1.99 21.61 1.97
CA ARG A 220 -1.50 20.57 1.05
C ARG A 220 0.01 20.60 0.82
N ALA A 221 0.68 21.74 1.05
CA ALA A 221 2.13 21.88 0.91
C ALA A 221 2.93 20.88 1.76
N GLU A 222 2.37 20.38 2.87
CA GLU A 222 3.04 19.40 3.75
C GLU A 222 3.14 18.00 3.13
N HIS A 223 2.35 17.69 2.10
CA HIS A 223 2.33 16.38 1.45
C HIS A 223 3.67 16.00 0.83
N ALA A 224 4.29 16.92 0.09
CA ALA A 224 5.52 16.61 -0.63
C ALA A 224 6.72 16.38 0.31
N PRO A 225 6.99 17.21 1.34
CA PRO A 225 8.03 16.95 2.32
C PRO A 225 7.80 15.64 3.11
N TRP A 226 6.57 15.37 3.54
CA TRP A 226 6.22 14.11 4.22
C TRP A 226 6.51 12.90 3.32
N ARG A 227 6.08 12.95 2.06
CA ARG A 227 6.31 11.87 1.09
C ARG A 227 7.80 11.66 0.78
N GLU A 228 8.57 12.73 0.70
CA GLU A 228 10.01 12.63 0.50
C GLU A 228 10.71 12.00 1.71
N GLN A 229 10.32 12.39 2.91
CA GLN A 229 10.88 11.85 4.16
C GLN A 229 10.56 10.37 4.33
N THR A 230 9.32 9.95 4.14
CA THR A 230 8.91 8.52 4.23
C THR A 230 9.72 7.65 3.29
N HIS A 231 9.89 8.08 2.02
CA HIS A 231 10.75 7.40 1.06
C HIS A 231 12.22 7.37 1.46
N ALA A 232 12.74 8.45 2.06
CA ALA A 232 14.11 8.49 2.54
C ALA A 232 14.33 7.50 3.70
N LEU A 233 13.39 7.45 4.65
CA LEU A 233 13.44 6.53 5.80
C LEU A 233 13.43 5.07 5.36
N VAL A 234 12.52 4.69 4.45
CA VAL A 234 12.45 3.32 3.90
C VAL A 234 13.75 2.95 3.17
N ARG A 235 14.30 3.85 2.35
CA ARG A 235 15.59 3.61 1.67
C ARG A 235 16.73 3.44 2.66
N THR A 236 16.81 4.29 3.68
CA THR A 236 17.86 4.23 4.70
C THR A 236 17.79 2.93 5.50
N ALA A 237 16.59 2.46 5.84
CA ALA A 237 16.39 1.18 6.52
C ALA A 237 16.90 -0.03 5.72
N GLY A 238 16.86 0.03 4.39
CA GLY A 238 17.35 -1.05 3.52
C GLY A 238 18.85 -1.02 3.23
N LEU A 239 19.58 0.02 3.64
CA LEU A 239 21.02 0.08 3.43
C LEU A 239 21.74 -0.97 4.31
N PRO A 240 22.67 -1.74 3.73
CA PRO A 240 23.47 -2.69 4.51
C PRO A 240 24.37 -1.94 5.49
N ASP A 241 24.53 -2.54 6.66
CA ASP A 241 25.27 -1.96 7.76
C ASP A 241 26.77 -1.81 7.44
N GLY A 242 27.44 -0.86 8.08
CA GLY A 242 28.89 -0.92 8.27
C GLY A 242 29.28 -2.11 9.17
N GLU A 243 30.58 -2.30 9.42
CA GLU A 243 31.14 -3.51 10.09
C GLU A 243 30.58 -3.83 11.49
N ASP A 244 29.81 -2.94 12.12
CA ASP A 244 29.21 -3.12 13.45
C ASP A 244 27.67 -3.26 13.38
N GLY A 245 27.20 -4.48 13.09
CA GLY A 245 25.87 -5.03 13.41
C GLY A 245 24.61 -4.13 13.39
N GLY A 246 23.76 -4.33 12.38
CA GLY A 246 22.30 -4.20 12.44
C GLY A 246 21.72 -2.80 12.63
N SER A 247 21.48 -2.03 11.57
CA SER A 247 20.79 -0.73 11.56
C SER A 247 19.48 -0.73 12.36
N GLY A 248 18.77 -1.87 12.37
CA GLY A 248 17.54 -2.06 13.16
C GLY A 248 17.72 -1.95 14.68
N GLY A 249 18.95 -1.95 15.20
CA GLY A 249 19.28 -1.76 16.61
C GLY A 249 19.51 -0.31 17.03
N THR A 250 19.69 0.61 16.09
CA THR A 250 19.98 2.03 16.37
C THR A 250 18.89 2.63 17.28
N PRO A 251 19.24 3.20 18.44
CA PRO A 251 18.24 3.76 19.34
C PRO A 251 17.64 5.05 18.78
N VAL A 252 16.31 5.11 18.74
CA VAL A 252 15.50 6.27 18.37
C VAL A 252 14.90 6.85 19.65
N PRO A 253 15.29 8.07 20.06
CA PRO A 253 14.81 8.66 21.31
C PRO A 253 13.46 9.38 21.11
N TYR A 254 12.47 9.03 21.94
CA TYR A 254 11.13 9.62 21.98
C TYR A 254 10.98 10.62 23.15
N GLY A 255 12.09 11.18 23.62
CA GLY A 255 12.15 12.00 24.83
C GLY A 255 12.30 11.14 26.09
N GLY A 256 11.20 10.59 26.61
CA GLY A 256 11.18 9.87 27.89
C GLY A 256 11.70 8.42 27.84
N PHE A 257 11.81 7.85 26.65
CA PHE A 257 12.25 6.47 26.40
C PHE A 257 12.91 6.37 25.02
N SER A 258 13.39 5.19 24.64
CA SER A 258 13.95 4.94 23.31
C SER A 258 13.51 3.59 22.78
N LEU A 259 13.26 3.54 21.48
CA LEU A 259 12.99 2.30 20.75
C LEU A 259 14.17 1.98 19.83
N PRO A 260 14.54 0.71 19.63
CA PRO A 260 15.43 0.37 18.53
C PRO A 260 14.74 0.71 17.20
N LEU A 261 15.51 1.08 16.17
CA LEU A 261 15.00 1.56 14.87
C LEU A 261 13.91 0.64 14.28
N ARG A 262 14.08 -0.68 14.45
CA ARG A 262 13.07 -1.65 14.00
C ARG A 262 11.70 -1.47 14.66
N ASP A 263 11.69 -1.21 15.96
CA ASP A 263 10.48 -1.02 16.75
C ASP A 263 9.93 0.40 16.53
N ALA A 264 10.81 1.39 16.34
CA ALA A 264 10.42 2.75 15.99
C ALA A 264 9.68 2.79 14.63
N LEU A 265 10.17 2.08 13.59
CA LEU A 265 9.45 2.02 12.31
C LEU A 265 8.13 1.26 12.41
N LEU A 266 8.03 0.23 13.24
CA LEU A 266 6.75 -0.44 13.51
C LEU A 266 5.77 0.48 14.25
N GLU A 267 6.25 1.27 15.21
CA GLU A 267 5.45 2.31 15.88
C GLU A 267 5.01 3.38 14.88
N ARG A 268 5.91 3.88 14.02
CA ARG A 268 5.53 4.83 12.96
C ARG A 268 4.52 4.25 11.98
N ALA A 269 4.58 2.95 11.68
CA ALA A 269 3.61 2.27 10.84
C ALA A 269 2.22 2.23 11.49
N PHE A 270 2.17 1.96 12.80
CA PHE A 270 0.94 2.01 13.59
C PHE A 270 0.32 3.41 13.55
N GLU A 271 1.09 4.45 13.88
CA GLU A 271 0.62 5.84 13.88
C GLU A 271 0.17 6.30 12.49
N THR A 272 0.92 5.92 11.44
CA THR A 272 0.54 6.22 10.05
C THR A 272 -0.81 5.60 9.70
N TRP A 273 -1.05 4.34 10.08
CA TRP A 273 -2.32 3.67 9.82
C TRP A 273 -3.48 4.30 10.59
N ILE A 274 -3.32 4.54 11.89
CA ILE A 274 -4.37 5.15 12.73
C ILE A 274 -4.74 6.54 12.20
N HIS A 275 -3.75 7.36 11.88
CA HIS A 275 -4.01 8.68 11.33
C HIS A 275 -4.54 8.67 9.89
N ALA A 276 -4.18 7.68 9.09
CA ALA A 276 -4.82 7.47 7.80
C ALA A 276 -6.31 7.11 7.97
N TRP A 277 -6.67 6.32 8.98
CA TRP A 277 -8.06 6.04 9.33
C TRP A 277 -8.78 7.31 9.81
N ASP A 278 -8.15 8.14 10.66
CA ASP A 278 -8.72 9.42 11.08
C ASP A 278 -9.05 10.34 9.89
N ILE A 279 -8.12 10.46 8.95
CA ILE A 279 -8.31 11.23 7.71
C ILE A 279 -9.42 10.60 6.86
N ALA A 280 -9.36 9.29 6.64
CA ALA A 280 -10.34 8.58 5.84
C ALA A 280 -11.76 8.76 6.38
N THR A 281 -11.92 8.72 7.71
CA THR A 281 -13.19 8.99 8.39
C THR A 281 -13.64 10.43 8.14
N ALA A 282 -12.74 11.41 8.27
CA ALA A 282 -13.07 12.82 8.08
C ALA A 282 -13.51 13.16 6.66
N VAL A 283 -12.97 12.47 5.66
CA VAL A 283 -13.29 12.68 4.23
C VAL A 283 -14.20 11.61 3.62
N SER A 284 -14.74 10.70 4.44
CA SER A 284 -15.59 9.58 4.00
C SER A 284 -14.96 8.67 2.93
N TYR A 285 -13.66 8.42 3.06
CA TYR A 285 -12.90 7.54 2.17
C TYR A 285 -12.91 6.09 2.69
N PRO A 286 -13.11 5.07 1.83
CA PRO A 286 -13.05 3.66 2.26
C PRO A 286 -11.61 3.26 2.57
N TYR A 287 -11.33 2.92 3.82
CA TYR A 287 -9.98 2.55 4.27
C TYR A 287 -10.03 1.29 5.15
N ALA A 288 -9.29 0.26 4.74
CA ALA A 288 -9.28 -1.04 5.42
C ALA A 288 -8.22 -1.10 6.53
N ALA A 289 -8.28 -2.12 7.40
CA ALA A 289 -7.19 -2.44 8.31
C ALA A 289 -5.93 -2.94 7.57
N PRO A 290 -4.74 -2.94 8.20
CA PRO A 290 -3.52 -3.53 7.66
C PRO A 290 -3.69 -5.01 7.36
N ALA A 291 -2.84 -5.53 6.48
CA ALA A 291 -2.78 -6.96 6.21
C ALA A 291 -2.45 -7.74 7.49
N GLY A 292 -3.06 -8.91 7.68
CA GLY A 292 -2.91 -9.71 8.91
C GLY A 292 -1.46 -9.91 9.38
N PRO A 293 -0.48 -10.22 8.51
CA PRO A 293 0.93 -10.32 8.91
C PRO A 293 1.50 -9.02 9.47
N HIS A 294 1.15 -7.86 8.90
CA HIS A 294 1.59 -6.55 9.42
C HIS A 294 0.88 -6.25 10.74
N LEU A 295 -0.43 -6.47 10.80
CA LEU A 295 -1.22 -6.26 12.02
C LEU A 295 -0.67 -7.08 13.20
N ARG A 296 -0.24 -8.32 12.96
CA ARG A 296 0.43 -9.14 13.99
C ARG A 296 1.70 -8.49 14.54
N LEU A 297 2.52 -7.85 13.69
CA LEU A 297 3.74 -7.16 14.13
C LEU A 297 3.43 -5.91 14.95
N LEU A 298 2.37 -5.16 14.58
CA LEU A 298 1.92 -3.99 15.32
C LEU A 298 1.38 -4.40 16.71
N ILE A 299 0.58 -5.47 16.77
CA ILE A 299 0.08 -6.05 18.03
C ILE A 299 1.25 -6.53 18.88
N ASP A 300 2.21 -7.26 18.30
CA ASP A 300 3.40 -7.71 19.03
C ASP A 300 4.15 -6.54 19.68
N LEU A 301 4.42 -5.48 18.92
CA LEU A 301 5.05 -4.28 19.47
C LEU A 301 4.23 -3.69 20.62
N ALA A 302 2.94 -3.43 20.41
CA ALA A 302 2.08 -2.84 21.45
C ALA A 302 2.08 -3.69 22.73
N THR A 303 1.95 -5.03 22.63
CA THR A 303 1.99 -5.91 23.80
C THR A 303 3.32 -5.87 24.54
N ARG A 304 4.45 -5.67 23.84
CA ARG A 304 5.78 -5.47 24.45
C ARG A 304 5.94 -4.12 25.14
N LEU A 305 5.17 -3.11 24.75
CA LEU A 305 5.21 -1.77 25.35
C LEU A 305 4.30 -1.65 26.58
N VAL A 306 3.20 -2.43 26.66
CA VAL A 306 2.26 -2.38 27.80
C VAL A 306 2.94 -2.49 29.18
N PRO A 307 3.92 -3.38 29.44
CA PRO A 307 4.60 -3.43 30.73
C PRO A 307 5.27 -2.12 31.16
N GLN A 308 5.82 -1.36 30.21
CA GLN A 308 6.43 -0.07 30.50
C GLN A 308 5.37 0.96 30.93
N THR A 309 4.21 0.94 30.27
CA THR A 309 3.07 1.78 30.63
C THR A 309 2.49 1.40 31.99
N LEU A 310 2.42 0.10 32.31
CA LEU A 310 2.04 -0.38 33.64
C LEU A 310 2.97 0.13 34.74
N ALA A 311 4.29 0.12 34.48
CA ALA A 311 5.28 0.64 35.43
C ALA A 311 5.18 2.16 35.62
N ALA A 312 4.77 2.91 34.59
CA ALA A 312 4.55 4.35 34.67
C ALA A 312 3.30 4.74 35.47
N PHE A 313 2.32 3.83 35.59
CA PHE A 313 1.06 4.05 36.33
C PHE A 313 0.83 2.98 37.41
N PRO A 314 1.67 2.93 38.46
CA PRO A 314 1.53 1.93 39.52
C PRO A 314 0.20 2.10 40.28
N PRO A 315 -0.40 1.00 40.76
CA PRO A 315 -1.60 1.09 41.60
C PRO A 315 -1.31 1.87 42.89
N PRO A 316 -2.25 2.70 43.38
CA PRO A 316 -2.07 3.50 44.59
C PRO A 316 -1.78 2.65 45.85
N ASP A 317 -2.30 1.42 45.90
CA ASP A 317 -2.17 0.49 47.05
C ASP A 317 -1.42 -0.80 46.69
N ALA A 318 -0.47 -0.75 45.76
CA ALA A 318 0.30 -1.93 45.36
C ALA A 318 1.24 -2.39 46.49
N GLU A 319 0.74 -3.24 47.40
CA GLU A 319 1.65 -4.07 48.19
C GLU A 319 2.42 -5.00 47.24
N PRO A 320 3.74 -5.20 47.45
CA PRO A 320 4.51 -6.14 46.64
C PRO A 320 3.89 -7.53 46.77
N ARG A 321 3.25 -8.03 45.69
CA ARG A 321 2.73 -9.40 45.67
C ARG A 321 3.85 -10.37 46.01
N SER A 322 3.69 -11.08 47.12
CA SER A 322 4.66 -12.04 47.64
C SER A 322 4.62 -13.34 46.81
N GLY A 323 5.27 -13.34 45.64
CA GLY A 323 5.91 -14.56 45.12
C GLY A 323 5.51 -15.10 43.75
N GLY A 324 4.61 -14.47 42.99
CA GLY A 324 4.20 -14.94 41.65
C GLY A 324 4.63 -14.03 40.49
N ARG A 325 4.86 -14.59 39.29
CA ARG A 325 4.99 -13.86 38.02
C ARG A 325 3.64 -13.77 37.34
N GLY A 326 2.80 -12.86 37.81
CA GLY A 326 1.47 -12.65 37.24
C GLY A 326 1.56 -12.22 35.78
N THR A 327 0.82 -12.89 34.92
CA THR A 327 0.65 -12.53 33.51
C THR A 327 -0.82 -12.47 33.12
N LEU A 328 -1.14 -11.56 32.21
CA LEU A 328 -2.40 -11.57 31.49
C LEU A 328 -2.21 -12.28 30.15
N ARG A 329 -3.02 -13.30 29.89
CA ARG A 329 -3.08 -13.99 28.60
C ARG A 329 -4.00 -13.21 27.66
N LEU A 330 -3.44 -12.66 26.59
CA LEU A 330 -4.18 -11.97 25.54
C LEU A 330 -4.32 -12.89 24.33
N GLU A 331 -5.53 -13.22 23.95
CA GLU A 331 -5.85 -13.94 22.71
C GLU A 331 -6.44 -12.96 21.70
N ILE A 332 -5.81 -12.83 20.54
CA ILE A 332 -6.32 -12.06 19.42
C ILE A 332 -6.93 -12.98 18.38
N GLU A 333 -8.18 -12.73 18.05
CA GLU A 333 -8.92 -13.41 16.99
C GLU A 333 -8.78 -12.66 15.65
N GLY A 334 -9.05 -13.35 14.54
CA GLY A 334 -9.08 -12.71 13.22
C GLY A 334 -7.71 -12.44 12.59
N PRO A 335 -7.62 -11.49 11.65
CA PRO A 335 -6.37 -11.10 10.99
C PRO A 335 -5.30 -10.68 12.01
N GLY A 336 -4.10 -11.23 11.87
CA GLY A 336 -3.02 -10.98 12.82
C GLY A 336 -3.15 -11.72 14.16
N GLY A 337 -4.13 -12.62 14.28
CA GLY A 337 -4.41 -13.37 15.49
C GLY A 337 -3.24 -14.19 16.07
N GLY A 338 -3.36 -14.51 17.35
CA GLY A 338 -2.31 -15.16 18.13
C GLY A 338 -2.58 -15.10 19.63
N VAL A 339 -1.59 -15.53 20.41
CA VAL A 339 -1.65 -15.46 21.87
C VAL A 339 -0.38 -14.79 22.39
N TRP A 340 -0.56 -13.79 23.23
CA TRP A 340 0.49 -13.06 23.92
C TRP A 340 0.32 -13.20 25.43
N ARG A 341 1.43 -13.04 26.15
CA ARG A 341 1.41 -12.92 27.60
C ARG A 341 2.02 -11.58 27.99
N ILE A 342 1.24 -10.78 28.69
CA ILE A 342 1.66 -9.47 29.18
C ILE A 342 2.01 -9.61 30.65
N GLY A 343 3.24 -9.26 31.02
CA GLY A 343 3.66 -9.22 32.42
C GLY A 343 2.89 -8.12 33.16
N VAL A 344 2.20 -8.49 34.25
CA VAL A 344 1.42 -7.52 35.03
C VAL A 344 2.12 -7.06 36.31
N ASP A 345 3.11 -7.81 36.80
CA ASP A 345 3.89 -7.47 37.99
C ASP A 345 5.35 -7.14 37.63
N PRO A 346 6.07 -6.28 38.40
CA PRO A 346 7.48 -5.96 38.14
C PRO A 346 8.41 -7.19 38.11
N LYS A 347 8.05 -8.26 38.81
CA LYS A 347 8.78 -9.55 38.79
C LYS A 347 8.45 -10.41 37.57
N ALA A 348 7.44 -10.08 36.78
CA ALA A 348 7.11 -10.81 35.55
C ALA A 348 8.25 -10.77 34.53
N GLU A 349 9.20 -9.83 34.64
CA GLU A 349 10.41 -9.79 33.81
C GLU A 349 11.58 -10.63 34.36
N SER A 350 11.49 -11.17 35.58
CA SER A 350 12.53 -12.05 36.17
C SER A 350 12.49 -13.47 35.58
N GLU A 351 13.65 -14.11 35.34
CA GLU A 351 13.72 -15.47 34.76
C GLU A 351 13.36 -16.61 35.74
N GLU A 352 13.21 -16.32 37.03
CA GLU A 352 12.99 -17.33 38.07
C GLU A 352 11.51 -17.45 38.49
N GLY A 353 10.99 -18.68 38.52
CA GLY A 353 9.65 -19.02 38.99
C GLY A 353 8.61 -19.27 37.89
N PRO A 354 7.54 -20.02 38.17
CA PRO A 354 6.50 -20.35 37.19
C PRO A 354 5.67 -19.11 36.80
N TYR A 355 5.29 -19.03 35.52
CA TYR A 355 4.26 -18.09 35.06
C TYR A 355 2.89 -18.49 35.63
N GLU A 356 2.11 -17.50 36.04
CA GLU A 356 0.70 -17.68 36.41
C GLU A 356 -0.15 -16.77 35.52
N ASP A 357 -0.99 -17.37 34.67
CA ASP A 357 -1.99 -16.64 33.89
C ASP A 357 -3.12 -16.24 34.88
N VAL A 358 -3.05 -15.03 35.45
CA VAL A 358 -3.99 -14.54 36.49
C VAL A 358 -5.28 -13.95 35.90
N ALA A 359 -5.26 -13.69 34.60
CA ALA A 359 -6.36 -13.16 33.83
C ALA A 359 -6.22 -13.51 32.34
N GLU A 360 -7.34 -13.59 31.64
CA GLU A 360 -7.42 -13.81 30.19
C GLU A 360 -8.35 -12.80 29.54
N VAL A 361 -7.95 -12.30 28.36
CA VAL A 361 -8.71 -11.36 27.54
C VAL A 361 -8.73 -11.84 26.10
N ARG A 362 -9.90 -11.80 25.45
CA ARG A 362 -10.08 -12.06 24.01
C ARG A 362 -10.60 -10.84 23.29
N LEU A 363 -9.97 -10.49 22.16
CA LEU A 363 -10.23 -9.30 21.34
C LEU A 363 -10.02 -9.59 19.84
N ASP A 364 -10.68 -8.86 18.95
CA ASP A 364 -10.23 -8.76 17.56
C ASP A 364 -8.94 -7.91 17.46
N GLY A 365 -8.10 -8.18 16.46
CA GLY A 365 -6.84 -7.48 16.29
C GLY A 365 -6.99 -5.98 16.02
N VAL A 366 -8.04 -5.59 15.29
CA VAL A 366 -8.35 -4.18 15.04
C VAL A 366 -8.87 -3.52 16.32
N GLU A 367 -9.76 -4.18 17.07
CA GLU A 367 -10.26 -3.66 18.35
C GLU A 367 -9.13 -3.43 19.37
N PHE A 368 -8.16 -4.34 19.44
CA PHE A 368 -6.98 -4.15 20.29
C PHE A 368 -6.15 -2.94 19.86
N CYS A 369 -5.96 -2.73 18.56
CA CYS A 369 -5.27 -1.56 18.04
C CYS A 369 -6.06 -0.26 18.25
N GLU A 370 -7.39 -0.27 18.12
CA GLU A 370 -8.23 0.87 18.46
C GLU A 370 -8.13 1.22 19.96
N LEU A 371 -8.07 0.20 20.83
CA LEU A 371 -7.78 0.42 22.24
C LEU A 371 -6.41 1.07 22.43
N ALA A 372 -5.35 0.53 21.82
CA ALA A 372 -3.99 1.07 21.92
C ALA A 372 -3.89 2.51 21.37
N ALA A 373 -4.70 2.86 20.37
CA ALA A 373 -4.83 4.20 19.80
C ALA A 373 -5.75 5.14 20.62
N GLY A 374 -6.38 4.66 21.71
CA GLY A 374 -7.33 5.45 22.50
C GLY A 374 -8.63 5.78 21.76
N HIS A 375 -8.95 5.01 20.71
CA HIS A 375 -10.20 5.11 19.94
C HIS A 375 -11.32 4.30 20.59
N LEU A 376 -10.97 3.24 21.31
CA LEU A 376 -11.88 2.41 22.11
C LEU A 376 -11.62 2.63 23.61
N ALA A 377 -12.69 2.81 24.40
CA ALA A 377 -12.53 2.95 25.85
C ALA A 377 -12.14 1.61 26.49
N PRO A 378 -11.22 1.57 27.47
CA PRO A 378 -10.84 0.35 28.18
C PRO A 378 -12.03 -0.42 28.77
N GLU A 379 -13.06 0.29 29.24
CA GLU A 379 -14.27 -0.28 29.82
C GLU A 379 -15.22 -0.90 28.78
N GLU A 380 -15.08 -0.51 27.51
CA GLU A 380 -15.88 -1.01 26.38
C GLU A 380 -15.17 -2.13 25.62
N ALA A 381 -13.87 -2.34 25.90
CA ALA A 381 -13.06 -3.34 25.24
C ALA A 381 -13.29 -4.77 25.79
N ALA A 382 -13.01 -5.75 24.92
CA ALA A 382 -12.96 -7.20 25.14
C ALA A 382 -14.31 -7.93 25.09
N LEU A 383 -14.42 -8.81 24.10
CA LEU A 383 -15.55 -9.71 23.87
C LEU A 383 -15.60 -10.84 24.91
N GLY A 384 -14.44 -11.23 25.47
CA GLY A 384 -14.31 -12.26 26.49
C GLY A 384 -13.28 -11.90 27.56
N GLN A 385 -13.65 -12.07 28.83
CA GLN A 385 -12.80 -11.75 29.99
C GLN A 385 -12.95 -12.87 31.04
N ASP A 386 -11.83 -13.37 31.57
CA ASP A 386 -11.81 -14.33 32.68
C ASP A 386 -10.68 -14.02 33.68
N GLY A 387 -10.88 -14.35 34.96
CA GLY A 387 -9.92 -14.08 36.04
C GLY A 387 -10.07 -12.71 36.71
N ASP A 388 -8.96 -12.13 37.17
CA ASP A 388 -8.95 -10.90 37.99
C ASP A 388 -9.34 -9.65 37.19
N ARG A 389 -10.58 -9.16 37.41
CA ARG A 389 -11.11 -7.96 36.77
C ARG A 389 -10.30 -6.69 37.01
N ALA A 390 -9.68 -6.52 38.18
CA ALA A 390 -8.87 -5.35 38.47
C ALA A 390 -7.59 -5.36 37.63
N THR A 391 -6.98 -6.54 37.49
CA THR A 391 -5.82 -6.75 36.62
C THR A 391 -6.18 -6.52 35.15
N ILE A 392 -7.31 -7.06 34.67
CA ILE A 392 -7.78 -6.86 33.30
C ILE A 392 -7.94 -5.37 32.98
N LEU A 393 -8.73 -4.65 33.78
CA LEU A 393 -8.97 -3.22 33.54
C LEU A 393 -7.68 -2.40 33.60
N ARG A 394 -6.74 -2.76 34.50
CA ARG A 394 -5.42 -2.11 34.58
C ARG A 394 -4.62 -2.29 33.29
N VAL A 395 -4.59 -3.50 32.74
CA VAL A 395 -3.89 -3.80 31.48
C VAL A 395 -4.56 -3.10 30.30
N LEU A 396 -5.89 -3.08 30.23
CA LEU A 396 -6.62 -2.38 29.16
C LEU A 396 -6.36 -0.86 29.20
N ARG A 397 -6.34 -0.27 30.40
CA ARG A 397 -5.97 1.16 30.59
C ARG A 397 -4.51 1.44 30.22
N ALA A 398 -3.59 0.56 30.62
CA ALA A 398 -2.19 0.68 30.24
C ALA A 398 -1.98 0.51 28.72
N THR A 399 -2.78 -0.33 28.08
CA THR A 399 -2.81 -0.44 26.61
C THR A 399 -3.30 0.85 26.00
N ALA A 400 -4.40 1.43 26.48
CA ALA A 400 -4.92 2.69 25.96
C ALA A 400 -3.98 3.87 26.15
N ALA A 401 -3.20 3.90 27.24
CA ALA A 401 -2.20 4.93 27.49
C ALA A 401 -1.01 4.91 26.50
N LEU A 402 -0.87 3.87 25.66
CA LEU A 402 0.09 3.87 24.55
C LEU A 402 -0.20 4.96 23.52
N SER A 403 -1.44 5.40 23.38
CA SER A 403 -1.85 6.49 22.46
C SER A 403 -1.24 7.87 22.72
N ARG A 404 -0.41 8.02 23.77
CA ARG A 404 0.31 9.27 24.10
C ARG A 404 1.81 9.21 23.75
N VAL A 405 2.28 8.03 23.37
CA VAL A 405 3.70 7.67 23.34
C VAL A 405 4.39 8.25 22.12
#